data_AF-A0A9D9C970-F1
#
_entry.id   AF-A0A9D9C970-F1
#
_cell.length_a   1.000
_cell.length_b   1.000
_cell.length_c   1.000
_cell.angle_alpha   90.00
_cell.angle_beta   90.00
_cell.angle_gamma   90.00
#
_symmetry.space_group_name_H-M   'P 1'
#
loop_
_entity.id
_entity.type
_entity.pdbx_description
1 polymer ?
#
loop_
_entity_poly.entity_id
_entity_poly.type
_entity_poly.pdbx_seq_one_letter_code
_entity_poly.pdbx_strand_id
1 'polypeptide(L)'
;MNKKRTRIILLLFLACILPLQMMAVPAYPQTISVRQADGKQVQIKLYGDEHFHYATDAYGYLINQKADGNYYYSSFSQDGRVQLSEHPYGSMQKAMHREQIPQSVKDLAVQRREQHRDISHTAGLRSAPARSSKQTQARQLVLLVEFQDVKFTTYDPKQSFSDLL
;
A
#
# COMPACT_ATOMS: atom_id res chain seq x y z
N MET A 1 2.95 -19.62 47.89
CA MET A 1 2.76 -19.46 46.43
C MET A 1 4.13 -19.42 45.74
N ASN A 2 4.37 -20.26 44.73
CA ASN A 2 5.71 -20.53 44.22
C ASN A 2 6.20 -19.35 43.34
N LYS A 3 7.20 -18.56 43.79
CA LYS A 3 7.60 -17.27 43.18
C LYS A 3 7.89 -17.34 41.67
N LYS A 4 8.31 -18.51 41.16
CA LYS A 4 8.53 -18.74 39.73
C LYS A 4 7.22 -18.76 38.94
N ARG A 5 6.15 -19.37 39.48
CA ARG A 5 4.84 -19.47 38.82
C ARG A 5 4.16 -18.10 38.73
N THR A 6 4.25 -17.27 39.77
CA THR A 6 3.72 -15.89 39.74
C THR A 6 4.41 -15.00 38.72
N ARG A 7 5.73 -15.14 38.53
CA ARG A 7 6.46 -14.38 37.50
C ARG A 7 6.07 -14.79 36.08
N ILE A 8 5.86 -16.09 35.86
CA ILE A 8 5.40 -16.62 34.56
C ILE A 8 3.99 -16.14 34.24
N ILE A 9 3.08 -16.15 35.22
CA ILE A 9 1.72 -15.64 35.06
C ILE A 9 1.73 -14.13 34.77
N LEU A 10 2.58 -13.36 35.47
CA LEU A 10 2.71 -11.93 35.23
C LEU A 10 3.27 -11.62 33.83
N LEU A 11 4.26 -12.39 33.35
CA LEU A 11 4.82 -12.25 32.01
C LEU A 11 3.80 -12.57 30.91
N LEU A 12 3.00 -13.64 31.10
CA LEU A 12 1.92 -13.98 30.17
C LEU A 12 0.82 -12.92 30.16
N PHE A 13 0.49 -12.35 31.32
CA PHE A 13 -0.48 -11.27 31.41
C PHE A 13 0.02 -10.00 30.72
N LEU A 14 1.31 -9.64 30.89
CA LEU A 14 1.93 -8.48 30.23
C LEU A 14 2.00 -8.65 28.70
N ALA A 15 2.27 -9.86 28.20
CA ALA A 15 2.28 -10.16 26.78
C ALA A 15 0.89 -10.05 26.12
N CYS A 16 -0.18 -10.31 26.89
CA CYS A 16 -1.55 -10.24 26.39
C CYS A 16 -2.10 -8.81 26.26
N ILE A 17 -1.44 -7.81 26.87
CA ILE A 17 -1.84 -6.39 26.87
C ILE A 17 -1.20 -5.61 25.71
N LEU A 18 -0.33 -6.24 24.90
CA LEU A 18 0.36 -5.61 23.77
C LEU A 18 -0.20 -6.00 22.39
N PRO A 19 -1.49 -5.78 22.04
CA PRO A 19 -1.84 -5.66 20.63
C PRO A 19 -1.42 -4.24 20.18
N LEU A 20 -0.21 -4.13 19.63
CA LEU A 20 0.16 -2.94 18.85
C LEU A 20 -0.71 -2.94 17.59
N GLN A 21 -1.69 -2.04 17.54
CA GLN A 21 -2.45 -1.78 16.33
C GLN A 21 -1.51 -1.11 15.33
N MET A 22 -0.90 -1.89 14.45
CA MET A 22 -0.22 -1.37 13.27
C MET A 22 -1.29 -0.83 12.31
N MET A 23 -1.43 0.49 12.29
CA MET A 23 -2.23 1.17 11.28
C MET A 23 -1.40 1.23 10.00
N ALA A 24 -1.93 0.67 8.92
CA ALA A 24 -1.40 0.83 7.59
C ALA A 24 -1.49 2.30 7.17
N VAL A 25 -0.36 2.89 6.78
CA VAL A 25 -0.31 4.25 6.23
C VAL A 25 -0.42 4.12 4.71
N PRO A 26 -1.35 4.85 4.05
CA PRO A 26 -1.48 4.80 2.59
C PRO A 26 -0.18 5.25 1.92
N ALA A 27 0.07 4.74 0.71
CA ALA A 27 1.23 5.13 -0.09
C ALA A 27 1.27 6.66 -0.29
N TYR A 28 2.49 7.23 -0.27
CA TYR A 28 2.70 8.67 -0.38
C TYR A 28 2.09 9.20 -1.70
N PRO A 29 1.11 10.12 -1.64
CA PRO A 29 0.29 10.48 -2.80
C PRO A 29 0.99 11.44 -3.77
N GLN A 30 2.14 12.00 -3.40
CA GLN A 30 2.86 12.95 -4.25
C GLN A 30 3.89 12.27 -5.14
N THR A 31 4.23 12.95 -6.23
CA THR A 31 5.30 12.53 -7.14
C THR A 31 6.65 12.55 -6.41
N ILE A 32 7.40 11.46 -6.52
CA ILE A 32 8.75 11.30 -5.99
C ILE A 32 9.73 11.36 -7.16
N SER A 33 10.77 12.19 -7.03
CA SER A 33 11.89 12.19 -7.98
C SER A 33 12.91 11.13 -7.58
N VAL A 34 13.12 10.16 -8.45
CA VAL A 34 14.10 9.07 -8.25
C VAL A 34 15.21 9.19 -9.28
N ARG A 35 16.45 8.95 -8.86
CA ARG A 35 17.62 8.98 -9.73
C ARG A 35 17.84 7.62 -10.39
N GLN A 36 17.91 7.59 -11.72
CA GLN A 36 18.30 6.41 -12.50
C GLN A 36 19.81 6.19 -12.46
N ALA A 37 20.28 5.03 -12.93
CA ALA A 37 21.71 4.69 -12.96
C ALA A 37 22.52 5.63 -13.87
N ASP A 38 21.89 6.18 -14.93
CA ASP A 38 22.49 7.19 -15.82
C ASP A 38 22.53 8.61 -15.21
N GLY A 39 22.03 8.76 -13.98
CA GLY A 39 21.98 10.02 -13.24
C GLY A 39 20.80 10.92 -13.59
N LYS A 40 19.96 10.56 -14.57
CA LYS A 40 18.72 11.29 -14.85
C LYS A 40 17.70 11.08 -13.73
N GLN A 41 16.77 12.02 -13.62
CA GLN A 41 15.68 11.94 -12.67
C GLN A 41 14.40 11.51 -13.36
N VAL A 42 13.70 10.56 -12.74
CA VAL A 42 12.37 10.10 -13.13
C VAL A 42 11.39 10.49 -12.05
N GLN A 43 10.29 11.10 -12.47
CA GLN A 43 9.19 11.45 -11.61
C GLN A 43 8.20 10.28 -11.56
N ILE A 44 8.06 9.67 -10.39
CA ILE A 44 7.22 8.50 -10.16
C ILE A 44 6.13 8.79 -9.14
N LYS A 45 4.97 8.14 -9.28
CA LYS A 45 3.91 8.10 -8.27
C LYS A 45 3.72 6.67 -7.83
N LEU A 46 3.73 6.43 -6.52
CA LEU A 46 3.46 5.11 -5.96
C LEU A 46 2.00 5.03 -5.53
N TYR A 47 1.39 3.89 -5.81
CA TYR A 47 0.02 3.57 -5.46
C TYR A 47 -0.01 2.23 -4.76
N GLY A 48 -1.00 2.04 -3.89
CA GLY A 48 -1.27 0.76 -3.27
C GLY A 48 -1.21 0.77 -1.74
N ASP A 49 -1.24 -0.45 -1.21
CA ASP A 49 -1.16 -0.78 0.22
C ASP A 49 -0.18 -1.95 0.44
N GLU A 50 -0.11 -2.49 1.66
CA GLU A 50 0.75 -3.64 1.97
C GLU A 50 0.42 -4.94 1.22
N HIS A 51 -0.73 -5.03 0.55
CA HIS A 51 -1.13 -6.21 -0.21
C HIS A 51 -0.82 -6.08 -1.70
N PHE A 52 -0.92 -4.85 -2.23
CA PHE A 52 -0.66 -4.59 -3.63
C PHE A 52 -0.18 -3.17 -3.85
N HIS A 53 0.96 -3.03 -4.54
CA HIS A 53 1.50 -1.73 -4.93
C HIS A 53 1.93 -1.71 -6.39
N TYR A 54 1.91 -0.53 -6.99
CA TYR A 54 2.42 -0.27 -8.33
C TYR A 54 2.94 1.16 -8.43
N ALA A 55 3.79 1.42 -9.42
CA ALA A 55 4.30 2.76 -9.69
C ALA A 55 3.89 3.22 -11.08
N THR A 56 3.60 4.51 -11.23
CA THR A 56 3.44 5.15 -12.53
C THR A 56 4.42 6.29 -12.69
N ASP A 57 4.65 6.73 -13.93
CA ASP A 57 5.28 8.01 -14.19
C ASP A 57 4.32 9.19 -13.92
N ALA A 58 4.81 10.41 -14.10
CA ALA A 58 4.02 11.64 -13.96
C ALA A 58 2.79 11.71 -14.87
N TYR A 59 2.78 10.96 -15.98
CA TYR A 59 1.70 10.91 -16.96
C TYR A 59 0.75 9.72 -16.75
N GLY A 60 1.02 8.86 -15.76
CA GLY A 60 0.19 7.73 -15.39
C GLY A 60 0.48 6.45 -16.17
N TYR A 61 1.65 6.30 -16.80
CA TYR A 61 2.10 5.04 -17.39
C TYR A 61 2.75 4.16 -16.33
N LEU A 62 2.42 2.88 -16.32
CA LEU A 62 3.03 1.91 -15.42
C LEU A 62 4.53 1.78 -15.67
N ILE A 63 5.28 1.77 -14.58
CA ILE A 63 6.73 1.62 -14.60
C ILE A 63 7.17 0.63 -13.52
N ASN A 64 8.26 -0.08 -13.80
CA ASN A 64 8.87 -1.00 -12.87
C ASN A 64 10.39 -0.88 -12.95
N GLN A 65 11.07 -1.05 -11.81
CA GLN A 65 12.52 -1.02 -11.74
C GLN A 65 13.08 -2.41 -12.06
N LYS A 66 14.09 -2.49 -12.92
CA LYS A 66 14.87 -3.73 -13.13
C LYS A 66 16.05 -3.79 -12.15
N ALA A 67 16.72 -4.95 -12.11
CA ALA A 67 17.90 -5.18 -11.27
C ALA A 67 19.09 -4.25 -11.57
N ASP A 68 19.10 -3.61 -12.74
CA ASP A 68 20.10 -2.60 -13.14
C ASP A 68 19.87 -1.23 -12.49
N GLY A 69 18.80 -1.08 -11.71
CA GLY A 69 18.44 0.16 -11.02
C GLY A 69 17.69 1.16 -11.90
N ASN A 70 17.42 0.85 -13.17
CA ASN A 70 16.68 1.73 -14.07
C ASN A 70 15.19 1.40 -14.06
N TYR A 71 14.37 2.43 -14.22
CA TYR A 71 12.94 2.29 -14.48
C TYR A 71 12.68 1.98 -15.94
N TYR A 72 11.74 1.10 -16.19
CA TYR A 72 11.26 0.69 -17.50
C TYR A 72 9.75 0.83 -17.52
N TYR A 73 9.18 1.11 -18.70
CA TYR A 73 7.74 1.03 -18.86
C TYR A 73 7.29 -0.43 -18.73
N SER A 74 6.09 -0.63 -18.21
CA SER A 74 5.54 -1.98 -18.04
C SER A 74 4.07 -2.07 -18.42
N SER A 75 3.67 -3.22 -18.91
CA SER A 75 2.30 -3.61 -19.23
C SER A 75 1.95 -4.92 -18.52
N PHE A 76 0.68 -5.33 -18.59
CA PHE A 76 0.24 -6.63 -18.14
C PHE A 76 -0.09 -7.54 -19.33
N SER A 77 0.43 -8.76 -19.30
CA SER A 77 0.00 -9.82 -20.20
C SER A 77 -1.45 -10.23 -19.93
N GLN A 78 -2.08 -10.93 -20.87
CA GLN A 78 -3.41 -11.52 -20.67
C GLN A 78 -3.47 -12.43 -19.42
N ASP A 79 -2.35 -13.08 -19.09
CA ASP A 79 -2.22 -13.93 -17.89
C ASP A 79 -1.94 -13.14 -16.59
N GLY A 80 -2.00 -11.81 -16.63
CA GLY A 80 -1.73 -10.95 -15.47
C GLY A 80 -0.25 -10.82 -15.07
N ARG A 81 0.67 -11.29 -15.92
CA ARG A 81 2.13 -11.15 -15.71
C ARG A 81 2.61 -9.78 -16.16
N VAL A 82 3.52 -9.18 -15.41
CA VAL A 82 4.17 -7.91 -15.79
C VAL A 82 5.11 -8.15 -16.97
N GLN A 83 4.96 -7.37 -18.03
CA GLN A 83 5.88 -7.30 -19.17
C GLN A 83 6.59 -5.95 -19.13
N LEU A 84 7.91 -5.95 -19.31
CA LEU A 84 8.76 -4.75 -19.27
C LEU A 84 9.17 -4.35 -20.69
N SER A 85 9.35 -3.05 -20.92
CA SER A 85 9.99 -2.57 -22.14
C SER A 85 11.43 -3.08 -22.27
N GLU A 86 11.88 -3.14 -23.51
CA GLU A 86 13.29 -3.40 -23.84
C GLU A 86 14.18 -2.27 -23.37
N HIS A 87 13.75 -1.02 -23.58
CA HIS A 87 14.54 0.17 -23.30
C HIS A 87 14.11 0.89 -22.00
N PRO A 88 15.05 1.53 -21.28
CA PRO A 88 14.76 2.24 -20.04
C PRO A 88 13.91 3.49 -20.29
N TYR A 89 13.18 3.90 -19.26
CA TYR A 89 12.37 5.11 -19.25
C TYR A 89 13.18 6.32 -19.74
N GLY A 90 12.60 7.11 -20.65
CA GLY A 90 13.24 8.30 -21.22
C GLY A 90 14.12 8.06 -22.46
N SER A 91 14.41 6.80 -22.81
CA SER A 91 14.80 6.46 -24.18
C SER A 91 13.59 6.66 -25.11
N MET A 92 13.80 7.07 -26.36
CA MET A 92 12.73 7.51 -27.29
C MET A 92 11.75 6.39 -27.71
N GLN A 93 10.95 5.90 -26.77
CA GLN A 93 9.84 4.97 -27.03
C GLN A 93 8.57 5.56 -26.45
N LYS A 94 7.99 6.52 -27.19
CA LYS A 94 6.60 6.95 -27.02
C LYS A 94 5.70 5.93 -27.70
N ALA A 95 5.35 4.85 -27.00
CA ALA A 95 4.12 4.09 -27.21
C ALA A 95 4.08 2.89 -26.25
N MET A 96 3.71 3.12 -25.00
CA MET A 96 2.82 2.16 -24.35
C MET A 96 1.48 2.86 -24.24
N HIS A 97 0.39 2.16 -24.52
CA HIS A 97 -0.92 2.68 -24.18
C HIS A 97 -0.94 2.99 -22.69
N ARG A 98 -1.69 4.01 -22.26
CA ARG A 98 -1.93 4.27 -20.85
C ARG A 98 -2.68 3.07 -20.30
N GLU A 99 -1.94 2.09 -19.82
CA GLU A 99 -2.50 0.81 -19.46
C GLU A 99 -3.10 0.94 -18.08
N GLN A 100 -4.43 1.00 -18.05
CA GLN A 100 -5.17 0.84 -16.81
C GLN A 100 -4.90 -0.57 -16.31
N ILE A 101 -4.54 -0.69 -15.04
CA ILE A 101 -4.31 -1.99 -14.40
C ILE A 101 -5.54 -2.88 -14.67
N PRO A 102 -5.37 -4.05 -15.33
CA PRO A 102 -6.48 -4.95 -15.62
C PRO A 102 -7.23 -5.30 -14.34
N GLN A 103 -8.56 -5.40 -14.43
CA GLN A 103 -9.39 -5.78 -13.27
C GLN A 103 -8.94 -7.14 -12.70
N SER A 104 -8.55 -8.08 -13.56
CA SER A 104 -7.99 -9.37 -13.16
C SER A 104 -6.77 -9.27 -12.23
N VAL A 105 -5.90 -8.26 -12.41
CA VAL A 105 -4.76 -8.03 -11.52
C VAL A 105 -5.21 -7.49 -10.17
N LYS A 106 -6.22 -6.63 -10.15
CA LYS A 106 -6.84 -6.15 -8.90
C LYS A 106 -7.55 -7.29 -8.17
N ASP A 107 -8.27 -8.14 -8.90
CA ASP A 107 -8.95 -9.31 -8.36
C ASP A 107 -7.95 -10.30 -7.76
N LEU A 108 -6.81 -10.52 -8.42
CA LEU A 108 -5.70 -11.33 -7.89
C LEU A 108 -5.12 -10.75 -6.59
N ALA A 109 -5.03 -9.41 -6.48
CA ALA A 109 -4.60 -8.75 -5.25
C ALA A 109 -5.60 -8.96 -4.12
N VAL A 110 -6.90 -8.83 -4.40
CA VAL A 110 -7.98 -9.11 -3.44
C VAL A 110 -7.98 -10.57 -3.02
N GLN A 111 -7.82 -11.50 -3.96
CA GLN A 111 -7.76 -12.93 -3.68
C GLN A 111 -6.56 -13.29 -2.78
N ARG A 112 -5.38 -12.73 -3.05
CA ARG A 112 -4.20 -12.94 -2.17
C ARG A 112 -4.44 -12.42 -0.76
N ARG A 113 -5.13 -11.28 -0.62
CA ARG A 113 -5.52 -10.73 0.67
C ARG A 113 -6.46 -11.67 1.44
N GLU A 114 -7.45 -12.25 0.78
CA GLU A 114 -8.35 -13.23 1.38
C GLU A 114 -7.61 -14.49 1.83
N GLN A 115 -6.71 -15.03 1.00
CA GLN A 115 -5.89 -16.19 1.35
C GLN A 115 -4.99 -15.92 2.56
N HIS A 116 -4.34 -14.75 2.64
CA HIS A 116 -3.52 -14.39 3.80
C HIS A 116 -4.35 -14.22 5.07
N ARG A 117 -5.60 -13.77 4.95
CA ARG A 117 -6.53 -13.65 6.08
C ARG A 117 -6.96 -15.02 6.61
N ASP A 118 -7.14 -16.00 5.75
CA ASP A 118 -7.52 -17.36 6.16
C ASP A 118 -6.40 -18.10 6.88
N ILE A 119 -5.13 -17.83 6.55
CA ILE A 119 -3.98 -18.40 7.28
C ILE A 119 -3.99 -17.92 8.74
N SER A 120 -4.33 -16.65 9.00
CA SER A 120 -4.51 -16.13 10.37
C SER A 120 -5.69 -16.72 11.14
N HIS A 121 -6.66 -17.36 10.47
CA HIS A 121 -7.80 -18.03 11.14
C HIS A 121 -7.52 -19.49 11.55
N THR A 122 -6.38 -20.07 11.16
CA THR A 122 -6.01 -21.45 11.53
C THR A 122 -5.15 -21.53 12.81
N ALA A 123 -4.55 -20.43 13.24
CA ALA A 123 -3.75 -20.34 14.46
C ALA A 123 -4.55 -19.74 15.63
N GLY A 124 -5.65 -20.40 16.01
CA GLY A 124 -6.31 -20.18 17.30
C GLY A 124 -7.71 -19.56 17.23
N LEU A 125 -8.65 -20.30 17.79
CA LEU A 125 -10.06 -19.99 18.04
C LEU A 125 -11.01 -20.04 16.82
N ARG A 126 -11.74 -21.16 16.79
CA ARG A 126 -13.16 -21.31 16.41
C ARG A 126 -13.73 -20.14 15.62
N SER A 127 -13.95 -20.40 14.34
CA SER A 127 -14.83 -19.67 13.43
C SER A 127 -16.05 -19.08 14.14
N ALA A 128 -15.97 -17.81 14.52
CA ALA A 128 -17.16 -16.99 14.57
C ALA A 128 -17.71 -16.91 13.14
N PRO A 129 -19.02 -17.07 12.90
CA PRO A 129 -19.56 -16.96 11.56
C PRO A 129 -19.11 -15.63 10.97
N ALA A 130 -18.60 -15.67 9.74
CA ALA A 130 -18.18 -14.50 9.00
C ALA A 130 -19.29 -13.45 9.12
N ARG A 131 -19.03 -12.40 9.90
CA ARG A 131 -19.83 -11.18 9.83
C ARG A 131 -19.64 -10.73 8.39
N SER A 132 -20.67 -10.96 7.58
CA SER A 132 -20.89 -10.23 6.33
C SER A 132 -20.47 -8.80 6.63
N SER A 133 -19.35 -8.37 6.05
CA SER A 133 -18.97 -6.98 6.05
C SER A 133 -19.93 -6.28 5.11
N LYS A 134 -21.20 -6.15 5.54
CA LYS A 134 -22.00 -5.03 5.10
C LYS A 134 -21.14 -3.83 5.43
N GLN A 135 -20.62 -3.21 4.39
CA GLN A 135 -19.90 -1.96 4.45
C GLN A 135 -20.91 -0.92 4.92
N THR A 136 -21.14 -0.90 6.23
CA THR A 136 -21.91 0.14 6.87
C THR A 136 -21.08 1.39 6.64
N GLN A 137 -21.59 2.33 5.84
CA GLN A 137 -20.97 3.63 5.68
C GLN A 137 -20.96 4.30 7.06
N ALA A 138 -19.87 4.10 7.80
CA ALA A 138 -19.68 4.73 9.10
C ALA A 138 -19.37 6.20 8.82
N ARG A 139 -20.35 7.07 9.10
CA ARG A 139 -20.14 8.52 9.05
C ARG A 139 -19.35 8.90 10.30
N GLN A 140 -18.07 9.20 10.13
CA GLN A 140 -17.18 9.65 11.21
C GLN A 140 -17.00 11.17 11.13
N LEU A 141 -17.01 11.83 12.29
CA LEU A 141 -16.69 13.25 12.37
C LEU A 141 -15.17 13.41 12.28
N VAL A 142 -14.70 14.19 11.31
CA VAL A 142 -13.29 14.54 11.17
C VAL A 142 -13.13 16.04 11.38
N LEU A 143 -12.20 16.41 12.26
CA LEU A 143 -11.84 17.80 12.56
C LEU A 143 -10.39 18.01 12.16
N LEU A 144 -10.16 18.82 11.13
CA LEU A 144 -8.83 19.31 10.76
C LEU A 144 -8.53 20.52 11.65
N VAL A 145 -7.50 20.41 12.50
CA VAL A 145 -7.11 21.45 13.46
C VAL A 145 -5.69 21.92 13.15
N GLU A 146 -5.52 23.24 13.06
CA GLU A 146 -4.22 23.90 13.01
C GLU A 146 -3.90 24.50 14.39
N PHE A 147 -2.69 24.27 14.90
CA PHE A 147 -2.23 24.87 16.15
C PHE A 147 -1.47 26.17 15.89
N GLN A 148 -1.19 26.95 16.94
CA GLN A 148 -0.45 28.21 16.77
C GLN A 148 0.99 27.96 16.30
N ASP A 149 1.61 26.90 16.83
CA ASP A 149 2.98 26.47 16.62
C ASP A 149 3.15 25.41 15.52
N VAL A 150 2.07 24.73 15.13
CA VAL A 150 2.08 23.72 14.06
C VAL A 150 1.10 24.09 12.96
N LYS A 151 1.67 24.42 11.79
CA LYS A 151 0.93 24.80 10.58
C LYS A 151 0.75 23.61 9.65
N PHE A 152 -0.34 23.62 8.88
CA PHE A 152 -0.48 22.64 7.81
C PHE A 152 0.64 22.81 6.78
N THR A 153 1.22 21.70 6.35
CA THR A 153 2.28 21.69 5.32
C THR A 153 1.73 21.72 3.90
N THR A 154 0.40 21.65 3.76
CA THR A 154 -0.32 21.53 2.50
C THR A 154 -1.13 22.78 2.25
N TYR A 155 -1.21 23.20 0.98
CA TYR A 155 -1.96 24.39 0.55
C TYR A 155 -3.47 24.28 0.79
N ASP A 156 -4.08 23.11 0.55
CA ASP A 156 -5.49 22.82 0.86
C ASP A 156 -5.62 21.53 1.70
N PRO A 157 -5.63 21.65 3.05
CA PRO A 157 -5.69 20.51 3.97
C PRO A 157 -6.97 19.68 3.84
N LYS A 158 -8.09 20.32 3.49
CA LYS A 158 -9.38 19.64 3.34
C LYS A 158 -9.39 18.77 2.10
N GLN A 159 -8.92 19.31 0.98
CA GLN A 159 -8.85 18.54 -0.27
C GLN A 159 -7.85 17.40 -0.13
N SER A 160 -6.67 17.65 0.44
CA SER A 160 -5.67 16.60 0.63
C SER A 160 -6.11 15.50 1.58
N PHE A 161 -6.90 15.80 2.61
CA PHE A 161 -7.53 14.76 3.43
C PHE A 161 -8.55 13.95 2.63
N SER A 162 -9.35 14.60 1.79
CA SER A 162 -10.37 13.93 0.98
C SER A 162 -9.75 13.00 -0.07
N ASP A 163 -8.60 13.37 -0.62
CA ASP A 163 -7.85 12.54 -1.58
C ASP A 163 -7.18 11.31 -0.93
N LEU A 164 -7.14 11.23 0.41
CA LEU A 164 -6.60 10.10 1.17
C LEU A 164 -7.66 9.05 1.58
N LEU A 165 -8.96 9.37 1.45
CA LEU A 165 -10.08 8.45 1.75
C LEU A 165 -10.42 7.58 0.53
#